data_AF-A0A542KIB1-F1
#
_entry.id   AF-A0A542KIB1-F1
#
_cell.length_a   1.000
_cell.length_b   1.000
_cell.length_c   1.000
_cell.angle_alpha   90.00
_cell.angle_beta   90.00
_cell.angle_gamma   90.00
#
_symmetry.space_group_name_H-M   'P 1'
#
loop_
_entity.id
_entity.type
_entity.pdbx_description
1 polymer ?
#
loop_
_entity_poly.entity_id
_entity_poly.type
_entity_poly.pdbx_seq_one_letter_code
_entity_poly.pdbx_strand_id
1 'polypeptide(L)'
;MTDGSNGRPPLGAVLCDVDNVVRSFDSSRLQALERAAGIAEGSTKKVAFAPETVAPLVLGEITSQEWAESIAAGLAGLVPDSDPQTAYELALALLESPFHADDEVVALLRRARIRVPVVLVSNAALELEADLDSLGLGDLADHVVNSARVGLAKPDPRIYRLAADLAGVHPSAACSSTTARRTSARRPPWA
;
A
#
# COMPACT_ATOMS: atom_id res chain seq x y z
N MET A 1 -21.05 -8.59 43.53
CA MET A 1 -19.80 -8.03 42.97
C MET A 1 -19.76 -8.41 41.52
N THR A 2 -20.19 -7.50 40.64
CA THR A 2 -20.14 -7.66 39.19
C THR A 2 -18.77 -7.19 38.72
N ASP A 3 -17.88 -8.12 38.41
CA ASP A 3 -16.61 -7.80 37.75
C ASP A 3 -16.89 -7.45 36.29
N GLY A 4 -16.91 -6.15 36.02
CA GLY A 4 -17.05 -5.57 34.69
C GLY A 4 -15.76 -5.69 33.91
N SER A 5 -15.41 -6.90 33.46
CA SER A 5 -14.43 -7.04 32.40
C SER A 5 -15.04 -6.49 31.11
N ASN A 6 -14.72 -5.22 30.83
CA ASN A 6 -14.96 -4.53 29.57
C ASN A 6 -14.03 -5.13 28.47
N GLY A 7 -14.05 -6.45 28.36
CA GLY A 7 -13.13 -7.24 27.55
C GLY A 7 -13.60 -7.24 26.12
N ARG A 8 -12.93 -6.46 25.28
CA ARG A 8 -13.01 -6.65 23.83
C ARG A 8 -12.79 -8.15 23.55
N PRO A 9 -13.67 -8.83 22.79
CA PRO A 9 -13.50 -10.24 22.50
C PRO A 9 -12.09 -10.49 21.96
N PRO A 10 -11.47 -11.64 22.26
CA PRO A 10 -10.13 -11.95 21.80
C PRO A 10 -10.06 -11.78 20.29
N LEU A 11 -9.02 -11.10 19.81
CA LEU A 11 -8.79 -10.90 18.39
C LEU A 11 -8.62 -12.26 17.72
N GLY A 12 -9.43 -12.52 16.70
CA GLY A 12 -9.39 -13.76 15.93
C GLY A 12 -8.36 -13.72 14.80
N ALA A 13 -8.01 -12.54 14.29
CA ALA A 13 -7.03 -12.38 13.21
C ALA A 13 -6.41 -10.98 13.18
N VAL A 14 -5.26 -10.84 12.52
CA VAL A 14 -4.62 -9.57 12.17
C VAL A 14 -4.74 -9.33 10.67
N LEU A 15 -5.34 -8.22 10.27
CA LEU A 15 -5.33 -7.72 8.89
C LEU A 15 -4.35 -6.56 8.80
N CYS A 16 -3.25 -6.74 8.07
CA CYS A 16 -2.19 -5.75 7.99
C CYS A 16 -2.07 -5.16 6.59
N ASP A 17 -2.05 -3.83 6.51
CA ASP A 17 -1.59 -3.12 5.32
C ASP A 17 -0.10 -3.38 5.04
N VAL A 18 0.35 -3.19 3.79
CA VAL A 18 1.74 -3.42 3.39
C VAL A 18 2.46 -2.11 3.15
N ASP A 19 1.98 -1.28 2.23
CA ASP A 19 2.68 -0.05 1.83
C ASP A 19 2.60 1.02 2.92
N ASN A 20 3.76 1.53 3.34
CA ASN A 20 3.94 2.43 4.48
C ASN A 20 3.53 1.83 5.84
N VAL A 21 3.52 0.49 5.94
CA VAL A 21 3.34 -0.26 7.20
C VAL A 21 4.39 -1.37 7.32
N VAL A 22 4.39 -2.34 6.41
CA VAL A 22 5.38 -3.42 6.38
C VAL A 22 6.61 -3.02 5.56
N ARG A 23 6.42 -2.21 4.52
CA ARG A 23 7.52 -1.67 3.70
C ARG A 23 7.39 -0.18 3.47
N SER A 24 8.51 0.48 3.20
CA SER A 24 8.59 1.88 2.80
C SER A 24 9.47 2.05 1.56
N PHE A 25 9.19 3.09 0.79
CA PHE A 25 9.88 3.40 -0.47
C PHE A 25 10.84 4.56 -0.28
N ASP A 26 12.05 4.43 -0.80
CA ASP A 26 13.00 5.53 -0.93
C ASP A 26 12.61 6.40 -2.13
N SER A 27 12.33 7.66 -1.84
CA SER A 27 11.91 8.65 -2.84
C SER A 27 13.03 9.65 -3.19
N SER A 28 14.25 9.43 -2.70
CA SER A 28 15.38 10.33 -2.86
C SER A 28 15.70 10.61 -4.34
N ARG A 29 15.76 9.56 -5.17
CA ARG A 29 15.96 9.67 -6.63
C ARG A 29 14.86 10.49 -7.30
N LEU A 30 13.60 10.18 -6.99
CA LEU A 30 12.46 10.90 -7.55
C LEU A 30 12.50 12.38 -7.18
N GLN A 31 12.73 12.71 -5.91
CA GLN A 31 12.82 14.10 -5.44
C GLN A 31 14.00 14.86 -6.07
N ALA A 32 15.12 14.18 -6.32
CA ALA A 32 16.24 14.79 -7.04
C ALA A 32 15.87 15.12 -8.49
N LEU A 33 15.13 14.23 -9.17
CA LEU A 33 14.64 14.46 -10.53
C LEU A 33 13.59 15.56 -10.58
N GLU A 34 12.66 15.62 -9.63
CA GLU A 34 11.65 16.69 -9.55
C GLU A 34 12.32 18.06 -9.41
N ARG A 35 13.34 18.17 -8.54
CA ARG A 35 14.13 19.40 -8.40
C ARG A 35 14.89 19.76 -9.66
N ALA A 36 15.49 18.79 -10.34
CA ALA A 36 16.21 19.00 -11.59
C ALA A 36 15.27 19.46 -12.73
N ALA A 37 14.05 18.92 -12.77
CA ALA A 37 13.00 19.30 -13.70
C ALA A 37 12.33 20.64 -13.36
N GLY A 38 12.65 21.26 -12.22
CA GLY A 38 12.08 22.53 -11.79
C GLY A 38 10.61 22.44 -11.34
N ILE A 39 10.12 21.25 -10.97
CA ILE A 39 8.78 21.04 -10.43
C ILE A 39 8.80 20.89 -8.91
N ALA A 40 7.66 21.11 -8.26
CA ALA A 40 7.57 20.97 -6.81
C ALA A 40 7.76 19.50 -6.38
N GLU A 41 8.54 19.26 -5.32
CA GLU A 41 8.70 17.91 -4.77
C GLU A 41 7.34 17.31 -4.38
N GLY A 42 7.13 16.05 -4.74
CA GLY A 42 5.87 15.32 -4.55
C GLY A 42 4.83 15.53 -5.65
N SER A 43 5.09 16.36 -6.67
CA SER A 43 4.18 16.54 -7.81
C SER A 43 3.91 15.23 -8.54
N THR A 44 4.94 14.40 -8.73
CA THR A 44 4.83 13.10 -9.40
C THR A 44 3.93 12.15 -8.63
N LYS A 45 4.15 12.05 -7.30
CA LYS A 45 3.30 11.24 -6.42
C LYS A 45 1.85 11.74 -6.39
N LYS A 46 1.65 13.06 -6.39
CA LYS A 46 0.30 13.64 -6.42
C LYS A 46 -0.48 13.23 -7.67
N VAL A 47 0.16 13.23 -8.84
CA VAL A 47 -0.44 12.74 -10.09
C VAL A 47 -0.65 11.23 -10.05
N ALA A 48 0.37 10.48 -9.62
CA ALA A 48 0.37 9.03 -9.60
C ALA A 48 -0.72 8.41 -8.71
N PHE A 49 -0.96 9.02 -7.54
CA PHE A 49 -1.93 8.56 -6.56
C PHE A 49 -3.28 9.29 -6.64
N ALA A 50 -3.50 10.12 -7.67
CA ALA A 50 -4.83 10.63 -7.97
C ALA A 50 -5.77 9.45 -8.29
N PRO A 51 -7.04 9.45 -7.83
CA PRO A 51 -7.94 8.30 -7.97
C PRO A 51 -8.04 7.75 -9.40
N GLU A 52 -8.14 8.63 -10.38
CA GLU A 52 -8.23 8.30 -11.81
C GLU A 52 -6.96 7.64 -12.36
N THR A 53 -5.79 7.95 -11.80
CA THR A 53 -4.50 7.41 -12.24
C THR A 53 -4.22 6.06 -11.56
N VAL A 54 -4.47 5.96 -10.25
CA VAL A 54 -4.09 4.77 -9.47
C VAL A 54 -5.14 3.67 -9.48
N ALA A 55 -6.44 4.00 -9.61
CA ALA A 55 -7.51 3.01 -9.50
C ALA A 55 -7.38 1.87 -10.51
N PRO A 56 -7.12 2.12 -11.81
CA PRO A 56 -6.95 1.03 -12.78
C PRO A 56 -5.78 0.10 -12.42
N LEU A 57 -4.67 0.64 -11.89
CA LEU A 57 -3.52 -0.16 -11.47
C LEU A 57 -3.89 -1.08 -10.29
N VAL A 58 -4.46 -0.52 -9.23
CA VAL A 58 -4.77 -1.29 -8.01
C VAL A 58 -5.99 -2.20 -8.17
N LEU A 59 -6.75 -2.05 -9.26
CA LEU A 59 -7.80 -2.99 -9.67
C LEU A 59 -7.32 -4.04 -10.67
N GLY A 60 -6.04 -3.99 -11.08
CA GLY A 60 -5.44 -4.94 -12.02
C GLY A 60 -5.92 -4.77 -13.46
N GLU A 61 -6.45 -3.60 -13.80
CA GLU A 61 -6.95 -3.27 -15.14
C GLU A 61 -5.84 -2.83 -16.09
N ILE A 62 -4.74 -2.29 -15.53
CA ILE A 62 -3.54 -1.87 -16.27
C ILE A 62 -2.28 -2.41 -15.60
N THR A 63 -1.21 -2.49 -16.38
CA THR A 63 0.14 -2.82 -15.92
C THR A 63 0.82 -1.65 -15.21
N SER A 64 1.86 -1.93 -14.43
CA SER A 64 2.72 -0.92 -13.83
C SER A 64 3.37 0.01 -14.87
N GLN A 65 3.64 -0.51 -16.06
CA GLN A 65 4.19 0.26 -17.18
C GLN A 65 3.16 1.24 -17.76
N GLU A 66 1.93 0.79 -18.01
CA GLU A 66 0.83 1.68 -18.45
C GLU A 66 0.47 2.72 -17.38
N TRP A 67 0.65 2.39 -16.09
CA TRP A 67 0.53 3.35 -15.00
C TRP A 67 1.62 4.43 -15.08
N ALA A 68 2.88 4.06 -15.35
CA ALA A 68 3.96 5.03 -15.57
C ALA A 68 3.66 5.96 -16.77
N GLU A 69 3.10 5.42 -17.87
CA GLU A 69 2.65 6.23 -19.01
C GLU A 69 1.53 7.21 -18.61
N SER A 70 0.58 6.76 -17.79
CA SER A 70 -0.51 7.60 -17.27
C SER A 70 0.01 8.72 -16.36
N ILE A 71 1.03 8.44 -15.53
CA ILE A 71 1.71 9.45 -14.71
C ILE A 71 2.41 10.49 -15.61
N ALA A 72 3.18 10.03 -16.60
CA ALA A 72 3.88 10.91 -17.52
C ALA A 72 2.92 11.84 -18.27
N ALA A 73 1.78 11.30 -18.74
CA ALA A 73 0.72 12.09 -19.37
C ALA A 73 0.15 13.15 -18.42
N GLY A 74 -0.09 12.80 -17.14
CA GLY A 74 -0.56 13.74 -16.12
C GLY A 74 0.47 14.82 -15.73
N LEU A 75 1.76 14.58 -15.98
CA LEU A 75 2.85 15.53 -15.71
C LEU A 75 3.11 16.52 -16.84
N ALA A 76 2.59 16.29 -18.06
CA ALA A 76 2.90 17.10 -19.24
C ALA A 76 2.61 18.61 -19.10
N GLY A 77 1.64 18.98 -18.24
CA GLY A 77 1.32 20.38 -17.92
C GLY A 77 2.07 20.97 -16.72
N LEU A 78 2.86 20.16 -16.02
CA LEU A 78 3.64 20.56 -14.84
C LEU A 78 5.13 20.69 -15.16
N VAL A 79 5.64 19.90 -16.10
CA VAL A 79 7.04 19.95 -16.54
C VAL A 79 7.27 21.17 -17.44
N PRO A 80 8.34 21.97 -17.22
CA PRO A 80 8.70 23.07 -18.11
C PRO A 80 8.86 22.64 -19.57
N ASP A 81 8.43 23.49 -20.49
CA ASP A 81 8.44 23.24 -21.94
C ASP A 81 7.66 21.98 -22.40
N SER A 82 6.89 21.36 -21.49
CA SER A 82 6.17 20.11 -21.71
C SER A 82 7.05 18.98 -22.26
N ASP A 83 8.30 18.88 -21.79
CA ASP A 83 9.21 17.83 -22.22
C ASP A 83 8.69 16.42 -21.85
N PRO A 84 8.29 15.59 -22.84
CA PRO A 84 7.75 14.27 -22.57
C PRO A 84 8.78 13.30 -21.99
N GLN A 85 10.07 13.50 -22.28
CA GLN A 85 11.13 12.63 -21.78
C GLN A 85 11.31 12.83 -20.28
N THR A 86 11.41 14.08 -19.81
CA THR A 86 11.45 14.40 -18.38
C THR A 86 10.22 13.87 -17.63
N ALA A 87 9.01 14.02 -18.19
CA ALA A 87 7.80 13.51 -17.56
C ALA A 87 7.82 11.97 -17.39
N TYR A 88 8.30 11.27 -18.41
CA TYR A 88 8.43 9.82 -18.38
C TYR A 88 9.54 9.34 -17.43
N GLU A 89 10.68 10.04 -17.37
CA GLU A 89 11.75 9.74 -16.41
C GLU A 89 11.30 9.89 -14.96
N LEU A 90 10.47 10.89 -14.65
CA LEU A 90 9.86 11.05 -13.33
C LEU A 90 8.91 9.88 -13.00
N ALA A 91 8.07 9.47 -13.95
CA ALA A 91 7.18 8.35 -13.78
C ALA A 91 7.93 7.03 -13.52
N LEU A 92 8.98 6.76 -14.31
CA LEU A 92 9.84 5.58 -14.11
C LEU A 92 10.56 5.64 -12.77
N ALA A 93 11.06 6.80 -12.35
CA ALA A 93 11.72 6.92 -11.05
C ALA A 93 10.78 6.64 -9.87
N LEU A 94 9.48 6.95 -10.00
CA LEU A 94 8.49 6.53 -9.02
C LEU A 94 8.28 5.01 -9.05
N LEU A 95 8.08 4.44 -10.24
CA LEU A 95 7.82 3.01 -10.40
C LEU A 95 8.99 2.15 -9.89
N GLU A 96 10.22 2.57 -10.17
CA GLU A 96 11.46 1.90 -9.79
C GLU A 96 11.97 2.32 -8.40
N SER A 97 11.15 2.99 -7.58
CA SER A 97 11.57 3.45 -6.26
C SER A 97 12.01 2.26 -5.39
N PRO A 98 13.27 2.24 -4.89
CA PRO A 98 13.72 1.17 -4.01
C PRO A 98 12.84 1.08 -2.77
N PHE A 99 12.64 -0.12 -2.24
CA PHE A 99 11.85 -0.32 -1.02
C PHE A 99 12.58 -1.21 -0.02
N HIS A 100 12.24 -1.04 1.25
CA HIS A 100 12.79 -1.80 2.36
C HIS A 100 11.68 -2.19 3.34
N ALA A 101 11.87 -3.32 4.02
CA ALA A 101 10.98 -3.77 5.08
C ALA A 101 11.22 -2.98 6.38
N ASP A 102 10.17 -2.82 7.17
CA ASP A 102 10.25 -2.39 8.57
C ASP A 102 10.43 -3.63 9.45
N ASP A 103 11.64 -3.83 9.97
CA ASP A 103 12.02 -5.01 10.75
C ASP A 103 11.20 -5.15 12.04
N GLU A 104 10.77 -4.04 12.66
CA GLU A 104 9.97 -4.08 13.87
C GLU A 104 8.56 -4.59 13.58
N VAL A 105 7.95 -4.10 12.49
CA VAL A 105 6.62 -4.55 12.05
C VAL A 105 6.68 -6.01 11.59
N VAL A 106 7.71 -6.40 10.84
CA VAL A 106 7.93 -7.80 10.43
C VAL A 106 8.04 -8.70 11.66
N ALA A 107 8.84 -8.33 12.66
CA ALA A 107 8.98 -9.11 13.89
C ALA A 107 7.66 -9.20 14.68
N LEU A 108 6.85 -8.14 14.71
CA LEU A 108 5.53 -8.13 15.33
C LEU A 108 4.57 -9.09 14.63
N LEU A 109 4.52 -9.07 13.30
CA LEU A 109 3.65 -9.94 12.51
C LEU A 109 4.04 -11.41 12.66
N ARG A 110 5.34 -11.74 12.63
CA ARG A 110 5.82 -13.10 12.88
C ARG A 110 5.40 -13.62 14.27
N ARG A 111 5.46 -12.78 15.31
CA ARG A 111 4.96 -13.14 16.66
C ARG A 111 3.44 -13.29 16.70
N ALA A 112 2.70 -12.45 15.99
CA ALA A 112 1.24 -12.54 15.93
C ALA A 112 0.78 -13.83 15.25
N ARG A 113 1.45 -14.22 14.15
CA ARG A 113 1.15 -15.42 13.36
C ARG A 113 1.24 -16.74 14.15
N ILE A 114 2.01 -16.76 15.23
CA ILE A 114 2.06 -17.92 16.15
C ILE A 114 0.74 -18.12 16.91
N ARG A 115 -0.06 -17.05 17.08
CA ARG A 115 -1.25 -17.03 17.93
C ARG A 115 -2.55 -16.93 17.14
N VAL A 116 -2.55 -16.16 16.06
CA VAL A 116 -3.73 -15.86 15.25
C VAL A 116 -3.34 -15.76 13.78
N PRO A 117 -4.25 -16.06 12.83
CA PRO A 117 -4.02 -15.81 11.42
C PRO A 117 -3.61 -14.37 11.13
N VAL A 118 -2.63 -14.21 10.27
CA VAL A 118 -2.18 -12.92 9.73
C VAL A 118 -2.50 -12.88 8.24
N VAL A 119 -3.21 -11.83 7.81
CA VAL A 119 -3.53 -11.59 6.41
C VAL A 119 -3.01 -10.22 6.01
N LEU A 120 -2.18 -10.16 4.97
CA LEU A 120 -1.80 -8.89 4.35
C LEU A 120 -2.92 -8.43 3.42
N VAL A 121 -3.30 -7.15 3.48
CA VAL A 121 -4.36 -6.57 2.64
C VAL A 121 -3.83 -5.26 2.06
N SER A 122 -3.46 -5.27 0.77
CA SER A 122 -2.82 -4.11 0.13
C SER A 122 -3.57 -3.62 -1.10
N ASN A 123 -3.60 -2.30 -1.29
CA ASN A 123 -3.90 -1.71 -2.59
C ASN A 123 -2.56 -1.62 -3.33
N ALA A 124 -2.30 -2.55 -4.24
CA ALA A 124 -1.00 -2.67 -4.89
C ALA A 124 -1.15 -3.14 -6.34
N ALA A 125 -0.05 -3.06 -7.09
CA ALA A 125 0.07 -3.67 -8.41
C ALA A 125 0.24 -5.20 -8.30
N LEU A 126 0.25 -5.89 -9.44
CA LEU A 126 0.32 -7.36 -9.51
C LEU A 126 1.66 -7.94 -9.02
N GLU A 127 2.69 -7.10 -8.90
CA GLU A 127 4.05 -7.41 -8.53
C GLU A 127 4.23 -7.58 -7.01
N LEU A 128 3.24 -7.19 -6.19
CA LEU A 128 3.33 -7.20 -4.73
C LEU A 128 3.90 -8.50 -4.14
N GLU A 129 3.42 -9.66 -4.58
CA GLU A 129 3.88 -10.94 -4.05
C GLU A 129 5.35 -11.22 -4.39
N ALA A 130 5.78 -10.89 -5.61
CA ALA A 130 7.18 -11.01 -6.02
C ALA A 130 8.08 -10.02 -5.24
N ASP A 131 7.58 -8.81 -4.97
CA ASP A 131 8.29 -7.84 -4.14
C ASP A 131 8.47 -8.36 -2.70
N LEU A 132 7.42 -8.96 -2.11
CA LEU A 132 7.49 -9.58 -0.79
C LEU A 132 8.53 -10.73 -0.77
N ASP A 133 8.55 -11.57 -1.81
CA ASP A 133 9.54 -12.63 -1.94
C ASP A 133 10.97 -12.08 -2.03
N SER A 134 11.17 -10.98 -2.77
CA SER A 134 12.48 -10.32 -2.88
C SER A 134 13.01 -9.77 -1.54
N LEU A 135 12.10 -9.42 -0.62
CA LEU A 135 12.42 -9.01 0.75
C LEU A 135 12.60 -10.19 1.72
N GLY A 136 12.41 -11.44 1.25
CA GLY A 136 12.37 -12.62 2.12
C GLY A 136 11.14 -12.68 3.02
N LEU A 137 10.03 -12.07 2.59
CA LEU A 137 8.77 -11.95 3.34
C LEU A 137 7.62 -12.78 2.75
N GLY A 138 7.88 -13.67 1.79
CA GLY A 138 6.87 -14.55 1.19
C GLY A 138 6.11 -15.42 2.20
N ASP A 139 6.70 -15.70 3.37
CA ASP A 139 6.13 -16.50 4.45
C ASP A 139 5.57 -15.65 5.62
N LEU A 140 5.56 -14.32 5.49
CA LEU A 140 5.23 -13.40 6.58
C LEU A 140 3.77 -13.54 7.07
N ALA A 141 2.87 -13.94 6.19
CA ALA A 141 1.43 -14.04 6.45
C ALA A 141 0.85 -15.36 5.96
N ASP A 142 -0.31 -15.74 6.50
CA ASP A 142 -1.06 -16.92 6.05
C ASP A 142 -1.72 -16.68 4.69
N HIS A 143 -2.14 -15.44 4.44
CA HIS A 143 -2.73 -15.02 3.17
C HIS A 143 -2.29 -13.60 2.79
N VAL A 144 -2.25 -13.35 1.47
CA VAL A 144 -2.09 -12.02 0.89
C VAL A 144 -3.33 -11.72 0.04
N VAL A 145 -4.01 -10.62 0.36
CA VAL A 145 -5.11 -10.04 -0.43
C VAL A 145 -4.56 -8.83 -1.16
N ASN A 146 -4.11 -9.07 -2.39
CA ASN A 146 -3.67 -8.04 -3.32
C ASN A 146 -4.88 -7.54 -4.12
N SER A 147 -5.20 -6.24 -3.99
CA SER A 147 -6.36 -5.63 -4.64
C SER A 147 -6.41 -5.86 -6.15
N ALA A 148 -5.26 -5.83 -6.83
CA ALA A 148 -5.18 -5.99 -8.28
C ALA A 148 -5.54 -7.41 -8.71
N ARG A 149 -5.29 -8.42 -7.86
CA ARG A 149 -5.66 -9.82 -8.15
C ARG A 149 -7.13 -10.11 -7.91
N VAL A 150 -7.72 -9.44 -6.92
CA VAL A 150 -9.10 -9.73 -6.48
C VAL A 150 -10.13 -8.75 -7.04
N GLY A 151 -9.71 -7.69 -7.73
CA GLY A 151 -10.60 -6.67 -8.30
C GLY A 151 -11.37 -5.87 -7.25
N LEU A 152 -10.85 -5.80 -6.02
CA LEU A 152 -11.45 -5.07 -4.89
C LEU A 152 -10.35 -4.25 -4.23
N ALA A 153 -10.56 -2.95 -4.08
CA ALA A 153 -9.60 -2.04 -3.46
C ALA A 153 -10.15 -1.43 -2.17
N LYS A 154 -9.28 -1.23 -1.18
CA LYS A 154 -9.58 -0.39 -0.01
C LYS A 154 -9.97 1.02 -0.49
N PRO A 155 -10.98 1.69 0.12
CA PRO A 155 -11.65 1.32 1.37
C PRO A 155 -12.94 0.47 1.20
N ASP A 156 -13.15 -0.23 0.08
CA ASP A 156 -14.33 -1.08 -0.10
C ASP A 156 -14.41 -2.15 1.00
N PRO A 157 -15.50 -2.22 1.79
CA PRO A 157 -15.61 -3.18 2.89
C PRO A 157 -15.59 -4.66 2.42
N ARG A 158 -15.83 -4.95 1.13
CA ARG A 158 -15.72 -6.29 0.55
C ARG A 158 -14.31 -6.86 0.65
N ILE A 159 -13.26 -6.04 0.50
CA ILE A 159 -11.87 -6.53 0.58
C ILE A 159 -11.54 -7.03 2.01
N TYR A 160 -12.06 -6.34 3.03
CA TYR A 160 -11.85 -6.73 4.43
C TYR A 160 -12.69 -7.96 4.81
N ARG A 161 -13.88 -8.12 4.24
CA ARG A 161 -14.67 -9.35 4.40
C ARG A 161 -13.95 -10.54 3.79
N LEU A 162 -13.45 -10.41 2.56
CA LEU A 162 -12.64 -11.44 1.91
C LEU A 162 -11.43 -11.84 2.78
N ALA A 163 -10.72 -10.86 3.34
CA ALA A 163 -9.59 -11.12 4.22
C ALA A 163 -9.98 -11.84 5.52
N ALA A 164 -11.12 -11.48 6.12
CA ALA A 164 -11.64 -12.16 7.31
C ALA A 164 -12.10 -13.60 7.02
N ASP A 165 -12.75 -13.81 5.87
CA ASP A 165 -13.18 -15.13 5.40
C ASP A 165 -11.97 -16.06 5.17
N LEU A 166 -10.90 -15.55 4.56
CA LEU A 166 -9.64 -16.29 4.41
C LEU A 166 -9.00 -16.64 5.75
N ALA A 167 -9.08 -15.74 6.74
CA ALA A 167 -8.62 -16.00 8.10
C ALA A 167 -9.55 -16.93 8.90
N GLY A 168 -10.70 -17.33 8.36
CA GLY A 168 -11.67 -18.18 9.05
C GLY A 168 -12.35 -17.51 10.25
N VAL A 169 -12.44 -16.17 10.26
CA VAL A 169 -13.02 -15.41 11.38
C VAL A 169 -14.16 -14.50 10.94
N HIS A 170 -15.09 -14.22 11.84
CA HIS A 170 -16.09 -13.19 11.60
C HIS A 170 -15.40 -11.80 11.48
N PRO A 171 -15.83 -10.91 10.56
CA PRO A 171 -15.18 -9.60 10.36
C PRO A 171 -15.03 -8.75 11.63
N SER A 172 -15.94 -8.88 12.61
CA SER A 172 -15.87 -8.17 13.89
C SER A 172 -14.74 -8.65 14.82
N ALA A 173 -14.15 -9.81 14.56
CA ALA A 173 -13.05 -10.40 15.33
C ALA A 173 -11.67 -10.08 14.73
N ALA A 174 -11.62 -9.41 13.57
CA ALA A 174 -10.38 -9.05 12.90
C ALA A 174 -9.89 -7.65 13.33
N CYS A 175 -8.60 -7.51 13.65
CA CYS A 175 -7.98 -6.21 13.89
C CYS A 175 -7.31 -5.71 12.62
N SER A 176 -7.72 -4.56 12.08
CA SER A 176 -7.06 -3.97 10.90
C SER A 176 -6.13 -2.81 11.27
N SER A 177 -4.91 -2.80 10.72
CA SER A 177 -3.97 -1.68 10.90
C SER A 177 -4.51 -0.36 10.31
N THR A 178 -5.40 -0.43 9.32
CA THR A 178 -6.14 0.75 8.82
C THR A 178 -7.05 1.36 9.90
N THR A 179 -7.62 0.55 10.80
CA THR A 179 -8.43 1.06 11.93
C THR A 179 -7.55 1.68 13.01
N ALA A 180 -6.30 1.22 13.18
CA ALA A 180 -5.34 1.80 14.12
C ALA A 180 -4.92 3.24 13.75
N ARG A 181 -4.90 3.59 12.44
CA ARG A 181 -4.71 4.99 11.98
C ARG A 181 -5.84 5.93 12.41
N ARG A 182 -7.02 5.41 12.76
CA ARG A 182 -8.17 6.24 13.15
C ARG A 182 -8.08 6.74 14.61
N THR A 183 -7.23 6.13 15.43
CA THR A 183 -7.00 6.51 16.83
C THR A 183 -5.79 7.44 17.05
N SER A 184 -4.92 7.60 16.06
CA SER A 184 -3.80 8.57 16.08
C SER A 184 -3.77 9.35 14.76
N ALA A 185 -4.60 10.38 14.69
CA ALA A 185 -4.64 11.26 13.52
C ALA A 185 -3.28 11.96 13.32
N ARG A 186 -2.55 11.54 12.29
CA ARG A 186 -1.78 12.43 11.41
C ARG A 186 -2.16 12.10 9.97
N ARG A 187 -2.74 13.08 9.28
CA ARG A 187 -2.97 13.03 7.84
C ARG A 187 -1.65 12.69 7.13
N PRO A 188 -1.66 11.85 6.07
CA PRO A 188 -0.51 11.78 5.19
C PRO A 188 -0.26 13.18 4.59
N PRO A 189 1.00 13.59 4.38
CA PRO A 189 1.36 14.95 3.95
C PRO A 189 0.94 15.33 2.53
N TRP A 190 0.14 14.49 1.86
CA TRP A 190 -0.30 14.71 0.47
C TRP A 190 -1.81 14.88 0.31
N ALA A 191 -2.57 15.01 1.40
CA ALA A 191 -4.01 15.29 1.40
C ALA A 191 -4.36 16.72 1.80
#